data_AF-A0A8C0HB24-F1
#
_entry.id   AF-A0A8C0HB24-F1
#
_cell.length_a   1.000
_cell.length_b   1.000
_cell.length_c   1.000
_cell.angle_alpha   90.00
_cell.angle_beta   90.00
_cell.angle_gamma   90.00
#
_symmetry.space_group_name_H-M   'P 1'
#
loop_
_entity.id
_entity.type
_entity.pdbx_description
1 polymer ?
#
loop_
_entity_poly.entity_id
_entity_poly.type
_entity_poly.pdbx_seq_one_letter_code
_entity_poly.pdbx_strand_id
1 'polypeptide(L)'
;MEGQSCANTEIIQQEPFGSSPPPFLNLLKIHRELLVSKIRNTQCLIDNLIKNEYFSTEDAEIAAQFPTQADKVRKILDLVQSKGEEVSEYFIYILQEVSDAYYELQPWLDEIEFHPSQNIQNKPVVNTDPARDSSSLSC
;
A
#
# COMPACT_ATOMS: atom_id res chain seq x y z
N MET A 1 36.15 -34.23 27.49
CA MET A 1 34.69 -34.30 27.66
C MET A 1 34.32 -32.97 28.28
N GLU A 2 33.58 -32.06 27.67
CA GLU A 2 32.61 -32.06 26.56
C GLU A 2 32.76 -30.66 25.92
N GLY A 3 32.72 -30.43 24.61
CA GLY A 3 31.55 -30.62 23.73
C GLY A 3 30.90 -29.24 23.46
N GLN A 4 30.56 -28.98 22.18
CA GLN A 4 29.82 -27.81 21.62
C GLN A 4 30.60 -26.48 21.54
N SER A 5 30.97 -25.89 20.39
CA SER A 5 30.33 -25.71 19.06
C SER A 5 28.95 -25.06 19.10
N CYS A 6 28.86 -23.83 18.58
CA CYS A 6 27.88 -23.41 17.57
C CYS A 6 28.29 -22.03 17.01
N ALA A 7 28.50 -21.98 15.69
CA ALA A 7 28.57 -20.75 14.91
C ALA A 7 27.20 -20.07 14.89
N ASN A 8 27.18 -18.73 14.86
CA ASN A 8 26.12 -17.97 14.20
C ASN A 8 26.73 -16.67 13.67
N THR A 9 26.79 -16.57 12.34
CA THR A 9 27.00 -15.33 11.60
C THR A 9 25.73 -14.52 11.72
N GLU A 10 25.69 -13.56 12.62
CA GLU A 10 24.62 -12.56 12.66
C GLU A 10 24.92 -11.47 11.63
N ILE A 11 24.00 -11.40 10.67
CA ILE A 11 23.96 -10.50 9.55
C ILE A 11 23.80 -9.08 10.06
N ILE A 12 24.89 -8.34 9.93
CA ILE A 12 25.05 -6.92 9.65
C ILE A 12 23.73 -6.10 9.54
N GLN A 13 23.68 -5.07 10.39
CA GLN A 13 22.94 -3.79 10.32
C GLN A 13 21.48 -3.78 10.80
N GLN A 14 21.32 -3.56 12.11
CA GLN A 14 20.31 -2.65 12.63
C GLN A 14 21.02 -1.53 13.39
N GLU A 15 21.18 -0.38 12.73
CA GLU A 15 21.59 0.86 13.40
C GLU A 15 20.38 1.43 14.18
N PRO A 16 20.57 1.90 15.43
CA PRO A 16 19.49 2.40 16.28
C PRO A 16 19.52 3.93 16.39
N PHE A 17 18.71 4.72 15.67
CA PHE A 17 18.61 6.16 15.98
C PHE A 17 17.29 6.81 15.55
N GLY A 18 16.58 7.35 16.54
CA GLY A 18 15.91 8.66 16.52
C GLY A 18 14.79 8.91 15.51
N SER A 19 13.54 8.93 15.99
CA SER A 19 12.45 9.71 15.39
C SER A 19 12.10 9.39 13.92
N SER A 20 12.13 8.12 13.51
CA SER A 20 11.50 7.75 12.25
C SER A 20 9.98 7.69 12.41
N PRO A 21 9.18 8.21 11.45
CA PRO A 21 7.75 7.92 11.41
C PRO A 21 7.56 6.39 11.49
N PRO A 22 6.50 5.90 12.14
CA PRO A 22 6.26 4.47 12.23
C PRO A 22 6.32 3.88 10.82
N PRO A 23 7.03 2.76 10.61
CA PRO A 23 7.18 2.18 9.29
C PRO A 23 5.78 1.99 8.69
N PHE A 24 5.58 2.43 7.45
CA PHE A 24 4.29 2.35 6.76
C PHE A 24 3.75 0.91 6.76
N LEU A 25 4.66 -0.07 6.74
CA LEU A 25 4.35 -1.48 6.96
C LEU A 25 3.55 -1.73 8.25
N ASN A 26 3.98 -1.15 9.38
CA ASN A 26 3.29 -1.30 10.65
C ASN A 26 1.94 -0.58 10.64
N LEU A 27 1.84 0.59 10.01
CA LEU A 27 0.56 1.30 9.88
C LEU A 27 -0.46 0.47 9.09
N LEU A 28 -0.06 -0.10 7.95
CA LEU A 28 -0.90 -1.00 7.17
C LEU A 28 -1.29 -2.26 7.94
N LYS A 29 -0.40 -2.77 8.79
CA LYS A 29 -0.64 -3.96 9.62
C LYS A 29 -1.60 -3.67 10.78
N ILE A 30 -1.44 -2.54 11.47
CA ILE A 30 -2.28 -2.11 12.60
C ILE A 30 -3.69 -1.76 12.10
N HIS A 31 -3.77 -0.98 11.03
CA HIS A 31 -5.04 -0.51 10.45
C HIS A 31 -5.59 -1.43 9.36
N ARG A 32 -5.11 -2.68 9.28
CA ARG A 32 -5.48 -3.63 8.23
C ARG A 32 -6.99 -3.80 8.11
N GLU A 33 -7.68 -3.98 9.23
CA GLU A 33 -9.13 -4.18 9.24
C GLU A 33 -9.90 -2.94 8.78
N LEU A 34 -9.42 -1.76 9.17
CA LEU A 34 -9.98 -0.49 8.72
C LEU A 34 -9.83 -0.35 7.20
N LEU A 35 -8.64 -0.56 6.67
CA LEU A 35 -8.36 -0.50 5.24
C LEU A 35 -9.21 -1.49 4.45
N VAL A 36 -9.30 -2.73 4.91
CA VAL A 36 -10.10 -3.79 4.28
C VAL A 36 -11.59 -3.45 4.25
N SER A 37 -12.10 -2.78 5.27
CA SER A 37 -13.50 -2.38 5.37
C SER A 37 -13.82 -1.14 4.51
N LYS A 38 -12.88 -0.20 4.43
CA LYS A 38 -13.08 1.11 3.78
C LYS A 38 -12.70 1.14 2.29
N ILE A 39 -11.70 0.36 1.87
CA ILE A 39 -11.24 0.34 0.47
C ILE A 39 -12.24 -0.41 -0.39
N ARG A 40 -13.05 0.33 -1.17
CA ARG A 40 -14.02 -0.24 -2.11
C ARG A 40 -13.47 -0.48 -3.50
N ASN A 41 -12.65 0.46 -3.99
CA ASN A 41 -12.05 0.38 -5.30
C ASN A 41 -10.65 -0.27 -5.22
N THR A 42 -10.57 -1.59 -5.40
CA THR A 42 -9.28 -2.31 -5.42
C THR A 42 -8.56 -2.17 -6.76
N GLN A 43 -9.31 -1.98 -7.85
CA GLN A 43 -8.74 -1.96 -9.18
C GLN A 43 -7.85 -0.73 -9.39
N CYS A 44 -8.29 0.43 -8.87
CA CYS A 44 -7.48 1.65 -8.90
C CYS A 44 -6.14 1.48 -8.16
N LEU A 45 -6.11 0.77 -7.03
CA LEU A 45 -4.86 0.47 -6.33
C LEU A 45 -3.95 -0.43 -7.17
N ILE A 46 -4.51 -1.53 -7.69
CA ILE A 46 -3.77 -2.49 -8.50
C ILE A 46 -3.18 -1.83 -9.75
N ASP A 47 -3.97 -1.04 -10.48
CA ASP A 47 -3.51 -0.35 -11.69
C ASP A 47 -2.33 0.59 -11.41
N ASN A 48 -2.44 1.41 -10.36
CA ASN A 48 -1.37 2.31 -9.95
C ASN A 48 -0.11 1.57 -9.50
N LEU A 49 -0.25 0.43 -8.81
CA LEU A 49 0.87 -0.42 -8.40
C LEU A 49 1.55 -1.08 -9.62
N ILE A 50 0.79 -1.56 -10.60
CA ILE A 50 1.34 -2.13 -11.84
C ILE A 50 2.04 -1.05 -12.67
N LYS A 51 1.42 0.12 -12.78
CA LYS A 51 1.95 1.24 -13.56
C LYS A 51 3.31 1.72 -13.08
N ASN A 52 3.60 1.56 -11.79
CA ASN A 52 4.88 1.88 -11.18
C ASN A 52 5.80 0.65 -11.04
N GLU A 53 5.47 -0.46 -11.72
CA GLU A 53 6.22 -1.72 -11.73
C GLU A 53 6.37 -2.37 -10.35
N TYR A 54 5.55 -1.98 -9.37
CA TYR A 54 5.53 -2.61 -8.05
C TYR A 54 4.81 -3.95 -8.06
N PHE A 55 3.71 -4.02 -8.82
CA PHE A 55 2.94 -5.23 -9.02
C PHE A 55 3.14 -5.75 -10.45
N SER A 56 3.33 -7.04 -10.56
CA SER A 56 3.25 -7.73 -11.85
C SER A 56 1.79 -8.04 -12.19
N THR A 57 1.51 -8.37 -13.45
CA THR A 57 0.19 -8.90 -13.85
C THR A 57 -0.20 -10.11 -13.01
N GLU A 58 0.77 -10.98 -12.67
CA GLU A 58 0.54 -12.14 -11.79
C GLU A 58 0.06 -11.73 -10.39
N ASP A 59 0.68 -10.70 -9.77
CA ASP A 59 0.26 -10.17 -8.46
C ASP A 59 -1.20 -9.68 -8.50
N ALA A 60 -1.59 -9.04 -9.60
CA ALA A 60 -2.95 -8.57 -9.83
C ALA A 60 -3.95 -9.72 -10.02
N GLU A 61 -3.57 -10.75 -10.77
CA GLU A 61 -4.40 -11.95 -10.95
C GLU A 61 -4.55 -12.71 -9.64
N ILE A 62 -3.50 -12.81 -8.82
CA ILE A 62 -3.57 -13.38 -7.46
C ILE A 62 -4.57 -12.62 -6.61
N ALA A 63 -4.53 -11.29 -6.60
CA ALA A 63 -5.51 -10.49 -5.88
C ALA A 63 -6.93 -10.64 -6.45
N ALA A 64 -7.09 -10.75 -7.77
CA ALA A 64 -8.39 -10.86 -8.43
C ALA A 64 -9.10 -12.20 -8.18
N GLN A 65 -8.36 -13.27 -7.88
CA GLN A 65 -8.91 -14.61 -7.59
C GLN A 65 -9.82 -14.66 -6.36
N PHE A 66 -9.71 -13.70 -5.43
CA PHE A 66 -10.53 -13.68 -4.23
C PHE A 66 -11.97 -13.23 -4.53
N PRO A 67 -13.00 -13.93 -4.05
CA PRO A 67 -14.39 -13.63 -4.40
C PRO A 67 -14.93 -12.37 -3.70
N THR A 68 -14.44 -12.05 -2.50
CA THR A 68 -14.91 -10.89 -1.73
C THR A 68 -13.92 -9.73 -1.85
N GLN A 69 -14.44 -8.50 -1.92
CA GLN A 69 -13.63 -7.28 -1.94
C GLN A 69 -12.70 -7.20 -0.72
N ALA A 70 -13.21 -7.56 0.46
CA ALA A 70 -12.40 -7.56 1.69
C ALA A 70 -11.19 -8.49 1.58
N ASP A 71 -11.38 -9.71 1.05
CA ASP A 71 -10.28 -10.65 0.85
C ASP A 71 -9.30 -10.18 -0.23
N LYS A 72 -9.80 -9.54 -1.30
CA LYS A 72 -8.93 -8.87 -2.30
C LYS A 72 -8.04 -7.82 -1.64
N VAL A 73 -8.61 -6.92 -0.83
CA VAL A 73 -7.83 -5.89 -0.13
C VAL A 73 -6.83 -6.52 0.83
N ARG A 74 -7.23 -7.55 1.59
CA ARG A 74 -6.32 -8.29 2.49
C ARG A 74 -5.12 -8.85 1.73
N LYS A 75 -5.34 -9.37 0.51
CA LYS A 75 -4.26 -9.90 -0.32
C LYS A 75 -3.39 -8.81 -0.91
N ILE A 76 -3.96 -7.70 -1.38
CA ILE A 76 -3.19 -6.55 -1.86
C ILE A 76 -2.28 -6.02 -0.75
N LEU A 77 -2.81 -5.84 0.47
CA LEU A 77 -2.02 -5.40 1.62
C LEU A 77 -0.88 -6.37 1.96
N ASP A 78 -1.12 -7.68 1.83
CA ASP A 78 -0.12 -8.73 2.06
C ASP A 78 1.02 -8.65 1.03
N LEU A 79 0.67 -8.44 -0.24
CA LEU A 79 1.62 -8.25 -1.33
C LEU A 79 2.42 -6.96 -1.16
N VAL A 80 1.75 -5.83 -0.93
CA VAL A 80 2.39 -4.51 -0.68
C VAL A 80 3.39 -4.60 0.48
N GLN A 81 2.99 -5.20 1.61
CA GLN A 81 3.87 -5.39 2.75
C GLN A 81 5.07 -6.29 2.44
N SER A 82 4.88 -7.30 1.59
CA SER A 82 5.96 -8.22 1.18
C SER A 82 6.98 -7.57 0.23
N LYS A 83 6.60 -6.53 -0.52
CA LYS A 83 7.52 -5.79 -1.41
C LYS A 83 8.42 -4.84 -0.64
N GLY A 84 7.95 -4.27 0.47
CA GLY A 84 8.72 -3.44 1.38
C GLY A 84 8.08 -2.09 1.71
N GLU A 85 8.85 -1.24 2.38
CA GLU A 85 8.41 0.06 2.89
C GLU A 85 8.01 1.02 1.75
N GLU A 86 8.80 1.11 0.69
CA GLU A 86 8.55 2.03 -0.43
C GLU A 86 7.19 1.78 -1.11
N VAL A 87 6.84 0.51 -1.30
CA VAL A 87 5.54 0.14 -1.90
C VAL A 87 4.40 0.41 -0.93
N SER A 88 4.63 0.22 0.37
CA SER A 88 3.67 0.51 1.42
C SER A 88 3.39 2.00 1.52
N GLU A 89 4.41 2.83 1.38
CA GLU A 89 4.31 4.28 1.31
C GLU A 89 3.52 4.72 0.07
N TYR A 90 3.89 4.19 -1.12
CA TYR A 90 3.18 4.49 -2.36
C TYR A 90 1.71 4.06 -2.29
N PHE A 91 1.40 2.95 -1.65
CA PHE A 91 0.03 2.50 -1.44
C PHE A 91 -0.80 3.54 -0.65
N ILE A 92 -0.26 4.06 0.45
CA ILE A 92 -0.94 5.08 1.25
C ILE A 92 -1.05 6.40 0.47
N TYR A 93 -0.03 6.74 -0.34
CA TYR A 93 -0.07 7.90 -1.22
C TYR A 93 -1.19 7.81 -2.26
N ILE A 94 -1.46 6.64 -2.85
CA ILE A 94 -2.62 6.46 -3.75
C ILE A 94 -3.94 6.76 -3.01
N LEU A 95 -4.08 6.33 -1.75
CA LEU A 95 -5.28 6.60 -0.95
C LEU A 95 -5.46 8.11 -0.70
N GLN A 96 -4.37 8.84 -0.56
CA GLN A 96 -4.36 10.28 -0.39
C GLN A 96 -4.76 11.00 -1.69
N GLU A 97 -4.10 10.68 -2.81
CA GLU A 97 -4.32 11.31 -4.12
C GLU A 97 -5.72 11.03 -4.68
N VAL A 98 -6.22 9.80 -4.51
CA VAL A 98 -7.54 9.39 -4.98
C VAL A 98 -8.57 9.62 -3.87
N SER A 99 -8.61 10.85 -3.35
CA SER A 99 -9.44 11.21 -2.19
C SER A 99 -10.94 11.01 -2.45
N ASP A 100 -11.38 11.05 -3.71
CA ASP A 100 -12.78 10.83 -4.09
C ASP A 100 -13.22 9.38 -3.86
N ALA A 101 -12.41 8.41 -4.32
CA ALA A 101 -12.69 6.98 -4.12
C ALA A 101 -12.42 6.51 -2.68
N TYR A 102 -11.53 7.20 -1.96
CA TYR A 102 -11.06 6.85 -0.63
C TYR A 102 -11.38 7.92 0.42
N TYR A 103 -12.49 8.66 0.24
CA TYR A 103 -12.87 9.75 1.14
C TYR A 103 -13.03 9.28 2.60
N GLU A 104 -13.47 8.02 2.81
CA GLU A 104 -13.61 7.43 4.14
C GLU A 104 -12.26 7.21 4.86
N LEU A 105 -11.14 7.22 4.13
CA LEU A 105 -9.79 7.02 4.64
C LEU A 105 -9.04 8.34 4.89
N GLN A 106 -9.53 9.46 4.38
CA GLN A 106 -8.98 10.78 4.63
C GLN A 106 -8.81 11.11 6.13
N PRO A 107 -9.79 10.88 7.02
CA PRO A 107 -9.59 11.12 8.44
C PRO A 107 -8.48 10.25 9.03
N TRP A 108 -8.32 9.01 8.55
CA TRP A 108 -7.23 8.14 9.00
C TRP A 108 -5.86 8.64 8.52
N LEU A 109 -5.77 9.16 7.28
CA LEU A 109 -4.54 9.75 6.74
C LEU A 109 -4.11 11.01 7.51
N ASP A 110 -5.08 11.81 7.94
CA ASP A 110 -4.87 12.99 8.79
C ASP A 110 -4.40 12.58 10.21
N GLU A 111 -5.04 11.57 10.81
CA GLU A 111 -4.67 11.07 12.15
C GLU A 111 -3.24 10.52 12.23
N ILE A 112 -2.77 9.84 11.17
CA ILE A 112 -1.40 9.32 11.12
C ILE A 112 -0.38 10.36 10.62
N GLU A 113 -0.83 11.58 10.33
CA GLU A 113 -0.03 12.65 9.73
C GLU A 113 0.82 12.12 8.57
N PHE A 114 0.17 11.46 7.60
CA PHE A 114 0.88 10.84 6.49
C PHE A 114 1.49 11.88 5.55
N HIS A 115 2.80 11.77 5.34
CA HIS A 115 3.54 12.61 4.41
C HIS A 115 4.39 11.74 3.48
N PRO A 116 4.10 11.69 2.16
CA PRO A 116 4.90 10.93 1.22
C PRO A 116 6.27 11.56 1.01
N SER A 117 7.28 10.75 0.77
CA SER A 117 8.63 11.14 0.38
C SER A 117 8.64 11.73 -1.03
N GLN A 118 9.64 12.55 -1.34
CA GLN A 118 9.75 13.14 -2.69
C GLN A 118 9.77 12.09 -3.81
N ASN A 119 10.39 10.92 -3.59
CA ASN A 119 10.38 9.83 -4.58
C ASN A 119 8.97 9.31 -4.89
N ILE A 120 8.12 9.24 -3.86
CA ILE A 120 6.74 8.79 -3.96
C ILE A 120 5.85 9.87 -4.58
N GLN A 121 6.01 11.12 -4.17
CA GLN A 121 5.27 12.26 -4.75
C GLN A 121 5.53 12.46 -6.26
N ASN A 122 6.71 12.08 -6.74
CA ASN A 122 7.03 12.16 -8.17
C ASN A 122 6.39 11.03 -8.99
N LYS A 123 5.74 10.04 -8.36
CA LYS A 123 5.11 8.92 -9.06
C LYS A 123 3.70 9.28 -9.53
N PRO A 124 3.32 8.91 -10.76
CA PRO A 124 2.00 9.23 -11.29
C PRO A 124 0.92 8.37 -10.62
N VAL A 125 -0.02 9.02 -9.95
CA VAL A 125 -1.26 8.38 -9.48
C VAL A 125 -2.41 8.70 -10.43
N VAL A 126 -3.07 7.67 -10.94
CA VAL A 126 -4.24 7.78 -11.80
C VAL A 126 -5.49 7.52 -10.97
N ASN A 127 -6.40 8.49 -10.92
CA ASN A 127 -7.74 8.26 -10.42
C ASN A 127 -8.56 7.56 -11.51
N THR A 128 -8.72 6.24 -11.37
CA THR A 128 -9.57 5.39 -12.24
C THR A 128 -11.00 5.26 -11.74
N ASP A 129 -11.46 6.15 -10.86
CA ASP A 129 -12.85 6.12 -10.41
C ASP A 129 -13.82 6.44 -11.57
N PRO A 130 -14.81 5.57 -11.85
CA PRO A 130 -15.74 5.76 -12.95
C PRO A 130 -16.78 6.86 -12.71
N ALA A 131 -16.86 7.46 -11.51
CA ALA A 131 -17.87 8.46 -11.17
C ALA A 131 -17.47 9.88 -11.60
N ARG A 132 -17.29 10.09 -12.92
CA ARG A 132 -17.70 11.29 -13.68
C ARG A 132 -17.12 11.26 -15.10
N ASP A 133 -17.62 10.33 -15.91
CA ASP A 133 -17.87 10.70 -17.31
C ASP A 133 -19.14 11.57 -17.32
N SER A 134 -18.96 12.87 -17.14
CA SER A 134 -19.99 13.84 -17.45
C SER A 134 -19.32 15.05 -18.08
N SER A 135 -18.92 14.94 -19.35
CA SER A 135 -18.98 16.01 -20.38
C SER A 135 -18.18 15.63 -21.64
N SER A 136 -18.76 14.80 -22.50
CA SER A 136 -18.46 14.87 -23.94
C SER A 136 -19.71 14.51 -24.75
N LEU A 137 -20.74 15.35 -24.62
CA LEU A 137 -21.72 15.61 -25.67
C LEU A 137 -22.27 17.02 -25.48
N SER A 138 -21.42 18.00 -25.81
CA SER A 138 -21.87 19.32 -26.27
C SER A 138 -21.63 19.35 -27.77
N CYS A 139 -22.60 18.90 -28.56
CA CYS A 139 -22.75 19.19 -29.98
C CYS A 139 -24.25 19.27 -30.29
#